data_AF-A0A8S4NUB0-F1
#
_entry.id   AF-A0A8S4NUB0-F1
#
_cell.length_a   1.000
_cell.length_b   1.000
_cell.length_c   1.000
_cell.angle_alpha   90.00
_cell.angle_beta   90.00
_cell.angle_gamma   90.00
#
_symmetry.space_group_name_H-M   'P 1'
#
loop_
_entity.id
_entity.type
_entity.pdbx_description
1 polymer ?
#
loop_
_entity_poly.entity_id
_entity_poly.type
_entity_poly.pdbx_seq_one_letter_code
_entity_poly.pdbx_strand_id
1 'polypeptide(L)'
;VNCEICTSYCNSTGDFIESFDCGNDTQDYCCGVYYDRHCCVDYYHRYLDTGNVTTVQTCLDIKTRINELQAENTSPMMHGKSWLIVAASLVMRYLCSVQNSDADNF
;
A
#
# COMPACT_ATOMS: atom_id res chain seq x y z
N VAL A 1 15.69 8.96 -26.22
CA VAL A 1 14.75 7.87 -25.92
C VAL A 1 14.62 7.83 -24.41
N ASN A 2 13.47 8.22 -23.88
CA ASN A 2 13.22 8.14 -22.44
C ASN A 2 12.74 6.71 -22.18
N CYS A 3 13.65 5.79 -21.84
CA CYS A 3 13.25 4.47 -21.35
C CYS A 3 12.79 4.64 -19.90
N GLU A 4 11.48 4.77 -19.68
CA GLU A 4 10.91 4.69 -18.35
C GLU A 4 10.67 3.21 -17.96
N ILE A 5 11.21 2.83 -16.80
CA ILE A 5 11.04 1.49 -16.24
C ILE A 5 9.90 1.55 -15.22
N CYS A 6 8.88 0.72 -15.39
CA CYS A 6 7.92 0.44 -14.33
C CYS A 6 8.57 -0.50 -13.31
N THR A 7 8.73 -0.08 -12.05
CA THR A 7 9.24 -1.00 -11.01
C THR A 7 8.21 -2.06 -10.63
N SER A 8 8.70 -3.15 -10.06
CA SER A 8 7.88 -4.26 -9.56
C SER A 8 6.84 -3.82 -8.53
N TYR A 9 5.67 -4.47 -8.58
CA TYR A 9 4.52 -4.17 -7.72
C TYR A 9 3.70 -5.42 -7.42
N CYS A 10 2.77 -5.30 -6.47
CA CYS A 10 1.74 -6.33 -6.24
C CYS A 10 0.44 -5.86 -6.88
N ASN A 11 -0.22 -6.72 -7.66
CA ASN A 11 -1.52 -6.39 -8.22
C ASN A 11 -2.65 -6.45 -7.15
N SER A 12 -3.89 -6.17 -7.56
CA SER A 12 -5.05 -6.19 -6.66
C SER A 12 -5.37 -7.56 -6.04
N THR A 13 -4.85 -8.65 -6.61
CA THR A 13 -4.97 -10.02 -6.08
C THR A 13 -3.78 -10.42 -5.20
N GLY A 14 -2.80 -9.52 -5.02
CA GLY A 14 -1.58 -9.78 -4.25
C GLY A 14 -0.54 -10.61 -5.02
N ASP A 15 -0.68 -10.73 -6.34
CA ASP A 15 0.32 -11.38 -7.19
C ASP A 15 1.44 -10.40 -7.53
N PHE A 16 2.67 -10.92 -7.53
CA PHE A 16 3.87 -10.15 -7.85
C PHE A 16 3.98 -9.95 -9.36
N ILE A 17 4.15 -8.69 -9.76
CA ILE A 17 4.45 -8.29 -11.13
C ILE A 17 5.89 -7.78 -11.16
N GLU A 18 6.71 -8.38 -12.01
CA GLU A 18 8.11 -7.99 -12.20
C GLU A 18 8.20 -6.63 -12.90
N SER A 19 9.32 -5.93 -12.70
CA SER A 19 9.61 -4.69 -13.41
C SER A 19 9.63 -4.92 -14.92
N PHE A 20 9.17 -3.93 -15.69
CA PHE A 20 9.21 -3.97 -17.15
C PHE A 20 9.57 -2.60 -17.73
N ASP A 21 10.21 -2.62 -18.90
CA ASP A 21 10.63 -1.41 -19.63
C ASP A 21 9.54 -0.99 -20.62
N CYS A 22 9.17 0.29 -20.59
CA CYS A 22 8.21 0.86 -21.53
C CYS A 22 8.85 1.39 -22.82
N GLY A 23 10.19 1.43 -22.93
CA GLY A 23 10.95 2.02 -24.04
C GLY A 23 10.85 1.37 -25.42
N ASN A 24 9.65 1.18 -25.95
CA ASN A 24 9.37 0.92 -27.36
C ASN A 24 8.79 2.18 -28.01
N ASP A 25 9.08 2.40 -29.31
CA ASP A 25 8.90 3.63 -30.13
C ASP A 25 7.57 4.43 -30.02
N THR A 26 6.58 3.95 -29.27
CA THR A 26 5.28 4.62 -29.08
C THR A 26 4.87 4.83 -27.62
N GLN A 27 5.42 4.12 -26.63
CA GLN A 27 4.90 4.09 -25.25
C GLN A 27 5.96 4.47 -24.21
N ASP A 28 6.33 5.75 -24.12
CA ASP A 28 7.51 6.14 -23.33
C ASP A 28 7.31 6.16 -21.80
N TYR A 29 6.08 6.02 -21.28
CA TYR A 29 5.79 6.28 -19.86
C TYR A 29 5.23 5.07 -19.10
N CYS A 30 5.62 4.96 -17.83
CA CYS A 30 4.97 4.06 -16.89
C CYS A 30 3.71 4.72 -16.34
N CYS A 31 2.54 4.12 -16.55
CA CYS A 31 1.25 4.71 -16.25
C CYS A 31 0.38 3.82 -15.38
N GLY A 32 -0.68 4.39 -14.81
CA GLY A 32 -1.66 3.68 -13.99
C GLY A 32 -1.53 4.00 -12.51
N VAL A 33 -1.76 3.00 -11.67
CA VAL A 33 -1.82 3.13 -10.21
C VAL A 33 -0.91 2.09 -9.52
N TYR A 34 -0.76 2.21 -8.21
CA TYR A 34 0.17 1.38 -7.42
C TYR A 34 0.05 -0.13 -7.68
N TYR A 35 -1.18 -0.64 -7.88
CA TYR A 35 -1.49 -2.07 -8.08
C TYR A 35 -1.87 -2.44 -9.52
N ASP A 36 -1.80 -1.50 -10.46
CA ASP A 36 -2.12 -1.73 -11.86
C ASP A 36 -1.33 -0.76 -12.73
N ARG A 37 -0.12 -1.18 -13.12
CA ARG A 37 0.81 -0.39 -13.92
C ARG A 37 0.87 -0.94 -15.33
N HIS A 38 0.98 -0.06 -16.32
CA HIS A 38 1.10 -0.42 -17.72
C HIS A 38 1.84 0.67 -18.49
N CYS A 39 2.40 0.34 -19.65
CA CYS A 39 3.03 1.33 -20.51
C CYS A 39 2.00 2.17 -21.23
N CYS A 40 2.22 3.49 -21.29
CA CYS A 40 1.35 4.39 -22.02
C CYS A 40 2.12 5.53 -22.70
N VAL A 41 1.42 6.19 -23.63
CA VAL A 41 1.98 7.29 -24.44
C VAL A 41 1.77 8.66 -23.80
N ASP A 42 0.86 8.73 -22.82
CA ASP A 42 0.36 9.98 -22.26
C ASP A 42 1.03 10.30 -20.92
N TYR A 43 1.80 11.39 -20.91
CA TYR A 43 2.47 11.89 -19.71
C TYR A 43 1.50 12.25 -18.58
N TYR A 44 0.25 12.65 -18.88
CA TYR A 44 -0.72 13.04 -17.85
C TYR A 44 -1.15 11.87 -16.96
N HIS A 45 -0.95 10.63 -17.40
CA HIS A 45 -1.26 9.42 -16.63
C HIS A 45 -0.02 8.71 -16.13
N ARG A 46 1.14 9.37 -16.24
CA ARG A 46 2.40 8.88 -15.73
C ARG A 46 2.29 8.64 -14.23
N TYR A 47 2.52 7.39 -13.84
CA TYR A 47 2.67 7.00 -12.46
C TYR A 47 4.05 7.47 -11.99
N LEU A 48 4.06 8.38 -11.01
CA LEU A 48 5.30 8.83 -10.38
C LEU A 48 5.80 7.74 -9.44
N ASP A 49 6.59 6.83 -10.01
CA ASP A 49 7.24 5.79 -9.25
C ASP A 49 8.23 6.41 -8.25
N THR A 50 8.02 6.10 -6.97
CA THR A 50 8.92 6.55 -5.89
C THR A 50 10.21 5.71 -5.82
N GLY A 51 10.38 4.74 -6.72
CA GLY A 51 11.56 3.89 -6.81
C GLY A 51 11.60 2.79 -5.75
N ASN A 52 10.49 2.55 -5.06
CA ASN A 52 10.40 1.52 -4.03
C ASN A 52 10.11 0.17 -4.69
N VAL A 53 11.15 -0.65 -4.83
CA VAL A 53 11.06 -1.98 -5.44
C VAL A 53 10.29 -2.90 -4.50
N THR A 54 9.17 -3.43 -4.98
CA THR A 54 8.38 -4.41 -4.24
C THR A 54 9.04 -5.78 -4.37
N THR A 55 9.03 -6.59 -3.30
CA THR A 55 9.56 -7.96 -3.34
C THR A 55 8.44 -9.00 -3.43
N VAL A 56 8.77 -10.19 -3.94
CA VAL A 56 7.85 -11.34 -3.96
C VAL A 56 7.30 -11.63 -2.57
N GLN A 57 8.15 -11.58 -1.53
CA GLN A 57 7.73 -11.85 -0.15
C GLN A 57 6.69 -10.83 0.34
N THR A 58 6.89 -9.54 0.05
CA THR A 58 5.93 -8.49 0.38
C THR A 58 4.55 -8.77 -0.24
N CYS A 59 4.52 -9.21 -1.51
CA CYS A 59 3.26 -9.55 -2.17
C CYS A 59 2.58 -10.79 -1.56
N LEU A 60 3.35 -11.81 -1.18
CA LEU A 60 2.82 -13.00 -0.49
C LEU A 60 2.21 -12.65 0.87
N ASP A 61 2.84 -11.75 1.63
CA ASP A 61 2.33 -11.29 2.93
C ASP A 61 1.01 -10.51 2.73
N ILE A 62 0.93 -9.65 1.71
CA ILE A 62 -0.29 -8.92 1.32
C ILE A 62 -1.39 -9.91 0.91
N LYS A 63 -1.07 -10.88 0.07
CA LYS A 63 -2.03 -11.90 -0.40
C LYS A 63 -2.60 -12.73 0.74
N THR A 64 -1.75 -13.12 1.69
CA THR A 64 -2.16 -13.84 2.90
C THR A 64 -3.17 -13.02 3.70
N ARG A 65 -2.89 -11.74 3.91
CA ARG A 65 -3.77 -10.83 4.65
C ARG A 65 -5.09 -10.52 3.93
N ILE A 66 -5.10 -10.47 2.60
CA ILE A 66 -6.33 -10.37 1.80
C ILE A 66 -7.20 -11.61 2.05
N ASN A 67 -6.62 -12.80 2.03
CA ASN A 67 -7.35 -14.05 2.26
C ASN A 67 -7.90 -14.15 3.70
N GLU A 68 -7.13 -13.73 4.70
CA GLU A 68 -7.58 -13.65 6.10
C GLU A 68 -8.79 -12.72 6.25
N LEU A 69 -8.72 -11.52 5.68
CA LEU A 69 -9.83 -10.55 5.70
C LEU A 69 -11.07 -11.08 4.98
N GLN A 70 -10.89 -11.80 3.87
CA GLN A 70 -12.00 -12.47 3.18
C GLN A 70 -12.63 -13.55 4.06
N ALA A 71 -11.81 -14.38 4.72
CA ALA A 71 -12.27 -15.43 5.63
C ALA A 71 -13.02 -14.87 6.86
N GLU A 72 -12.54 -13.76 7.43
CA GLU A 72 -13.23 -13.02 8.50
C GLU A 72 -14.59 -12.49 8.04
N ASN A 73 -14.69 -11.99 6.80
CA ASN A 73 -15.95 -11.47 6.24
C ASN A 73 -16.97 -12.56 5.88
N THR A 74 -16.51 -13.78 5.54
CA THR A 74 -17.38 -14.94 5.30
C THR A 74 -17.74 -15.72 6.56
N SER A 75 -17.17 -15.38 7.71
CA SER A 75 -17.56 -16.00 8.98
C SER A 75 -18.86 -15.36 9.47
N PRO A 76 -20.00 -16.08 9.56
CA PRO A 76 -21.20 -15.52 10.15
C PRO A 76 -20.86 -15.16 11.60
N MET A 77 -20.83 -13.86 11.88
CA MET A 77 -20.77 -13.33 13.23
C MET A 77 -21.82 -14.06 14.06
N MET A 78 -21.37 -14.95 14.95
CA MET A 78 -22.07 -15.23 16.18
C MET A 78 -22.16 -13.89 16.92
N HIS A 79 -23.26 -13.18 16.64
CA HIS A 79 -23.71 -11.98 17.32
C HIS A 79 -23.75 -12.28 18.81
N GLY A 80 -22.70 -11.89 19.54
CA GLY A 80 -22.67 -12.06 20.96
C GLY A 80 -21.32 -11.71 21.55
N LYS A 81 -21.25 -10.52 22.15
CA LYS A 81 -20.28 -10.16 23.21
C LYS A 81 -18.88 -9.73 22.74
N SER A 82 -18.74 -8.59 22.06
CA SER A 82 -17.43 -7.89 22.00
C SER A 82 -17.49 -6.36 22.14
N TRP A 83 -18.62 -5.80 22.57
CA TRP A 83 -18.78 -4.36 22.82
C TRP A 83 -17.98 -3.83 24.03
N LEU A 84 -17.12 -4.64 24.67
CA LEU A 84 -16.39 -4.23 25.88
C LEU A 84 -14.92 -3.85 25.67
N ILE A 85 -14.35 -4.00 24.47
CA ILE A 85 -12.90 -3.72 24.27
C ILE A 85 -12.63 -2.27 23.82
N VAL A 86 -13.64 -1.54 23.33
CA VAL A 86 -13.45 -0.17 22.79
C VAL A 86 -13.20 0.89 23.87
N ALA A 87 -13.51 0.62 25.15
CA ALA A 87 -13.33 1.59 26.22
C ALA A 87 -11.88 1.70 26.75
N ALA A 88 -11.03 0.69 26.54
CA ALA A 88 -9.68 0.66 27.13
C ALA A 88 -8.63 1.44 26.32
N SER A 89 -8.84 1.65 25.02
CA SER A 89 -7.83 2.24 24.12
C SER A 89 -7.78 3.77 24.14
N LEU A 90 -8.75 4.45 24.77
CA LEU A 90 -8.79 5.92 24.79
C LEU A 90 -7.92 6.55 25.89
N VAL A 91 -7.49 5.78 26.91
CA VAL A 91 -6.71 6.31 28.04
C VAL A 91 -5.21 6.43 27.71
N MET A 92 -4.69 5.64 26.77
CA MET A 92 -3.26 5.63 26.41
C MET A 92 -2.80 6.85 25.59
N ARG A 93 -3.70 7.62 24.97
CA ARG A 93 -3.32 8.78 24.15
C ARG A 93 -3.10 10.08 24.94
N TYR A 94 -3.45 10.13 26.23
CA TYR A 94 -3.33 11.37 27.01
C TYR A 94 -2.01 11.52 27.78
N LEU A 95 -1.16 10.49 27.83
CA LEU A 95 0.09 10.52 28.60
C LEU A 95 1.34 10.79 27.75
N CYS A 96 1.24 10.75 26.42
CA CYS A 96 2.37 10.99 25.52
C CYS A 96 2.50 12.46 25.06
N SER A 97 1.64 13.35 25.55
CA SER A 97 1.65 14.78 25.22
C SER A 97 2.23 15.69 26.32
N VAL A 98 2.73 15.14 27.44
CA VAL A 98 3.21 15.94 28.58
C VAL A 98 4.74 15.87 28.77
N GLN A 99 5.50 15.31 27.82
CA GLN A 99 6.97 15.20 27.96
C GLN A 99 7.80 15.98 26.94
N ASN A 100 7.20 16.87 26.14
CA ASN A 100 8.02 17.67 25.20
C ASN A 100 7.48 19.09 24.98
N SER A 101 7.40 19.87 26.05
CA SER A 101 7.21 21.33 25.95
C SER A 101 8.00 22.08 27.03
N ASP A 102 9.22 21.64 27.34
CA ASP A 102 10.20 22.39 28.15
C ASP A 102 11.52 22.54 27.39
N ALA A 103 11.48 23.12 26.18
CA ALA A 103 12.67 23.57 25.46
C ALA A 103 12.32 24.60 24.37
N ASP A 104 11.66 25.71 24.74
CA ASP A 104 11.84 27.02 24.09
C ASP A 104 11.03 28.10 24.83
N ASN A 105 11.67 28.79 25.80
CA ASN A 105 11.44 30.19 26.24
C ASN A 105 12.00 30.40 27.66
N PHE A 106 13.26 30.86 27.76
CA PHE A 106 13.64 32.07 28.50
C PHE A 106 15.08 32.48 28.17
#